data_AF-A0A966TAG1-F1
#
_entry.id   AF-A0A966TAG1-F1
#
_cell.length_a   1.000
_cell.length_b   1.000
_cell.length_c   1.000
_cell.angle_alpha   90.00
_cell.angle_beta   90.00
_cell.angle_gamma   90.00
#
_symmetry.space_group_name_H-M   'P 1'
#
loop_
_entity.id
_entity.type
_entity.pdbx_description
1 polymer ?
#
loop_
_entity_poly.entity_id
_entity_poly.type
_entity_poly.pdbx_seq_one_letter_code
_entity_poly.pdbx_strand_id
1 'polypeptide(L)'
;VDLLKISQAHYAHPLMRGSHSIKKVLDAIWSDAPHLWGDPWFSEYFRKTADGRVLDPYATLAKPPLDVDLGDTDETDDDAVTDGVGAMRAYQDMLYGEHKNDLAMRDKMRDSLLRYCGLDTAAMVIIWKHWQRAAGR
;
A
#
# COMPACT_ATOMS: atom_id res chain seq x y z
N VAL A 1 -14.19 -11.70 -8.85
CA VAL A 1 -12.92 -12.40 -9.12
C VAL A 1 -12.10 -12.34 -7.86
N ASP A 2 -11.55 -13.46 -7.40
CA ASP A 2 -10.77 -13.55 -6.16
C ASP A 2 -9.28 -13.64 -6.51
N LEU A 3 -8.54 -12.53 -6.30
CA LEU A 3 -7.12 -12.44 -6.67
C LEU A 3 -6.24 -13.35 -5.81
N LEU A 4 -6.63 -13.63 -4.56
CA LEU A 4 -5.86 -14.51 -3.68
C LEU A 4 -5.83 -15.92 -4.24
N LYS A 5 -7.00 -16.46 -4.62
CA LYS A 5 -7.10 -17.80 -5.22
C LYS A 5 -6.33 -17.91 -6.53
N ILE A 6 -6.40 -16.87 -7.37
CA ILE A 6 -5.63 -16.83 -8.64
C ILE A 6 -4.13 -16.82 -8.34
N SER A 7 -3.69 -15.98 -7.39
CA SER A 7 -2.28 -15.90 -7.01
C SER A 7 -1.77 -17.26 -6.52
N GLN A 8 -2.49 -17.90 -5.60
CA GLN A 8 -2.12 -19.22 -5.05
C GLN A 8 -2.05 -20.32 -6.11
N ALA A 9 -2.94 -20.28 -7.12
CA ALA A 9 -2.99 -21.32 -8.15
C ALA A 9 -1.99 -21.11 -9.29
N HIS A 10 -1.65 -19.85 -9.61
CA HIS A 10 -1.03 -19.52 -10.90
C HIS A 10 0.13 -18.52 -10.83
N TYR A 11 0.46 -17.96 -9.67
CA TYR A 11 1.50 -16.94 -9.56
C TYR A 11 2.45 -17.20 -8.39
N ALA A 12 3.73 -17.30 -8.69
CA ALA A 12 4.79 -17.42 -7.70
C ALA A 12 5.97 -16.53 -8.09
N HIS A 13 6.47 -15.77 -7.11
CA HIS A 13 7.64 -14.93 -7.27
C HIS A 13 8.57 -15.09 -6.06
N PRO A 14 9.91 -15.14 -6.21
CA PRO A 14 10.83 -15.32 -5.09
C PRO A 14 10.67 -14.28 -3.96
N LEU A 15 10.36 -13.03 -4.31
CA LEU A 15 10.15 -11.95 -3.32
C LEU A 15 8.87 -12.13 -2.48
N MET A 16 7.90 -12.93 -2.95
CA MET A 16 6.68 -13.21 -2.18
C MET A 16 6.97 -14.06 -0.94
N ARG A 17 8.04 -14.88 -0.95
CA ARG A 17 8.40 -15.79 0.15
C ARG A 17 7.21 -16.62 0.67
N GLY A 18 6.35 -17.08 -0.24
CA GLY A 18 5.13 -17.84 0.07
C GLY A 18 3.92 -17.01 0.55
N SER A 19 4.05 -15.69 0.70
CA SER A 19 2.93 -14.81 1.02
C SER A 19 2.17 -14.40 -0.23
N HIS A 20 0.85 -14.58 -0.21
CA HIS A 20 -0.07 -14.14 -1.27
C HIS A 20 -0.91 -12.93 -0.84
N SER A 21 -0.47 -12.19 0.19
CA SER A 21 -1.09 -10.91 0.53
C SER A 21 -0.93 -9.92 -0.62
N ILE A 22 -1.93 -9.05 -0.81
CA ILE A 22 -1.95 -8.09 -1.92
C ILE A 22 -0.67 -7.24 -1.97
N LYS A 23 -0.15 -6.81 -0.82
CA LYS A 23 1.08 -6.02 -0.72
C LYS A 23 2.32 -6.79 -1.19
N LYS A 24 2.49 -8.04 -0.72
CA LYS A 24 3.64 -8.85 -1.09
C LYS A 24 3.61 -9.27 -2.55
N VAL A 25 2.42 -9.53 -3.10
CA VAL A 25 2.24 -9.79 -4.53
C VAL A 25 2.54 -8.53 -5.35
N LEU A 26 2.02 -7.37 -4.91
CA LEU A 26 2.27 -6.10 -5.58
C LEU A 26 3.76 -5.74 -5.58
N ASP A 27 4.42 -5.74 -4.42
CA ASP A 27 5.85 -5.42 -4.28
C ASP A 27 6.71 -6.31 -5.18
N ALA A 28 6.42 -7.62 -5.19
CA ALA A 28 7.08 -8.58 -6.07
C ALA A 28 6.94 -8.20 -7.56
N ILE A 29 5.71 -7.93 -8.02
CA ILE A 29 5.43 -7.53 -9.40
C ILE A 29 6.10 -6.18 -9.72
N TRP A 30 5.95 -5.22 -8.81
CA TRP A 30 6.35 -3.84 -9.02
C TRP A 30 7.86 -3.68 -9.12
N SER A 31 8.63 -4.56 -8.46
CA SER A 31 10.10 -4.55 -8.48
C SER A 31 10.70 -4.69 -9.89
N ASP A 32 10.00 -5.33 -10.83
CA ASP A 32 10.46 -5.58 -12.20
C ASP A 32 9.30 -5.48 -13.22
N ALA A 33 8.58 -4.35 -13.21
CA ALA A 33 7.49 -4.10 -14.17
C ALA A 33 7.58 -2.73 -14.87
N PRO A 34 8.56 -2.51 -15.79
CA PRO A 34 8.70 -1.26 -16.53
C PRO A 34 7.44 -0.81 -17.29
N HIS A 35 6.63 -1.78 -17.74
CA HIS A 35 5.38 -1.53 -18.45
C HIS A 35 4.27 -0.98 -17.55
N LEU A 36 4.35 -1.14 -16.23
CA LEU A 36 3.40 -0.59 -15.26
C LEU A 36 3.87 0.77 -14.75
N TRP A 37 5.18 0.99 -14.61
CA TRP A 37 5.74 2.25 -14.10
C TRP A 37 5.45 3.46 -14.99
N GLY A 38 5.40 3.24 -16.32
CA GLY A 38 5.05 4.27 -17.30
C GLY A 38 3.55 4.43 -17.53
N ASP A 39 2.71 3.66 -16.85
CA ASP A 39 1.26 3.76 -17.02
C ASP A 39 0.74 5.05 -16.37
N PRO A 40 -0.01 5.91 -17.09
CA PRO A 40 -0.54 7.15 -16.53
C PRO A 40 -1.34 6.95 -15.24
N TRP A 41 -2.01 5.81 -15.07
CA TRP A 41 -2.80 5.52 -13.87
C TRP A 41 -1.97 5.07 -12.66
N PHE A 42 -0.72 4.64 -12.85
CA PHE A 42 0.11 4.09 -11.77
C PHE A 42 1.42 4.84 -11.56
N SER A 43 1.77 5.76 -12.46
CA SER A 43 3.00 6.56 -12.41
C SER A 43 3.21 7.31 -11.08
N GLU A 44 2.14 7.67 -10.36
CA GLU A 44 2.23 8.33 -9.05
C GLU A 44 2.86 7.45 -7.95
N TYR A 45 2.81 6.13 -8.12
CA TYR A 45 3.37 5.14 -7.21
C TYR A 45 4.81 4.76 -7.57
N PHE A 46 5.31 5.19 -8.73
CA PHE A 46 6.66 4.85 -9.17
C PHE A 46 7.69 5.81 -8.58
N ARG A 47 8.53 5.30 -7.67
CA ARG A 47 9.70 6.01 -7.13
C ARG A 47 10.89 5.08 -7.09
N LYS A 48 12.09 5.66 -7.10
CA LYS A 48 13.33 4.94 -6.86
C LYS A 48 13.97 5.43 -5.56
N THR A 49 14.59 4.53 -4.83
CA THR A 49 15.44 4.88 -3.70
C THR A 49 16.75 5.49 -4.18
N ALA A 50 17.53 6.08 -3.27
CA ALA A 50 18.86 6.61 -3.56
C ALA A 50 19.79 5.55 -4.19
N ASP A 51 19.61 4.28 -3.81
CA ASP A 51 20.36 3.14 -4.35
C ASP A 51 19.87 2.66 -5.73
N GLY A 52 18.89 3.35 -6.32
CA GLY A 52 18.35 3.03 -7.65
C GLY A 52 17.34 1.88 -7.68
N ARG A 53 16.98 1.30 -6.53
CA ARG A 53 15.94 0.26 -6.42
C ARG A 53 14.55 0.88 -6.53
N VAL A 54 13.61 0.17 -7.14
CA VAL A 54 12.21 0.60 -7.19
C VAL A 54 11.61 0.48 -5.79
N LEU A 55 10.93 1.54 -5.35
CA LEU A 55 10.26 1.59 -4.06
C LEU A 55 8.92 0.83 -4.13
N ASP A 56 8.60 0.11 -3.05
CA ASP A 56 7.26 -0.48 -2.86
C ASP A 56 6.19 0.63 -2.96
N PRO A 57 5.12 0.47 -3.76
CA PRO A 57 4.01 1.40 -3.82
C PRO A 57 3.45 1.81 -2.44
N TYR A 58 3.37 0.90 -1.47
CA TYR A 58 2.85 1.22 -0.13
C TYR A 58 3.80 2.10 0.68
N ALA A 59 5.10 2.04 0.42
CA ALA A 59 6.06 2.95 1.02
C ALA A 59 5.92 4.40 0.51
N THR A 60 5.16 4.63 -0.57
CA THR A 60 4.81 6.00 -1.01
C THR A 60 3.76 6.68 -0.12
N LEU A 61 3.07 5.90 0.73
CA LEU A 61 2.10 6.41 1.71
C LEU A 61 2.79 6.98 2.96
N ALA A 62 4.07 6.67 3.19
CA ALA A 62 4.82 7.15 4.34
C ALA A 62 5.07 8.68 4.26
N LYS A 63 4.14 9.46 4.86
CA LYS A 63 4.18 10.83 5.44
C LYS A 63 2.92 11.66 5.10
N PRO A 64 2.37 12.48 6.04
CA PRO A 64 3.01 13.23 7.15
C PRO A 64 2.94 12.56 8.53
N PRO A 65 3.70 13.04 9.54
CA PRO A 65 3.56 12.60 10.92
C PRO A 65 2.15 12.99 11.38
N LEU A 66 1.31 11.98 11.53
CA LEU A 66 0.21 12.08 12.46
C LEU A 66 0.90 11.95 13.82
N ASP A 67 0.96 13.04 14.59
CA ASP A 67 1.26 13.02 16.04
C ASP A 67 0.14 12.22 16.75
N VAL A 68 -0.10 11.00 16.30
CA VAL A 68 -1.06 10.06 16.85
C VAL A 68 -0.17 9.00 17.43
N ASP A 69 -0.01 9.06 18.75
CA ASP A 69 0.63 8.00 19.52
C ASP A 69 -0.15 6.71 19.30
N LEU A 70 0.27 5.92 18.31
CA LEU A 70 -0.28 4.61 17.96
C LEU A 70 0.29 3.56 18.92
N GLY A 71 0.20 3.85 20.23
CA GLY A 71 0.72 3.12 21.40
C GLY A 71 1.48 1.82 21.16
N ASP A 72 2.73 1.81 21.63
CA ASP A 72 3.65 0.70 21.89
C ASP A 72 3.22 -0.67 21.32
N THR A 73 3.62 -0.91 20.07
CA THR A 73 3.98 -2.26 19.66
C THR A 73 5.38 -2.22 19.06
N ASP A 74 6.28 -2.92 19.75
CA ASP A 74 7.65 -3.25 19.41
C ASP A 74 7.76 -3.78 17.96
N GLU A 75 7.86 -2.87 17.00
CA GLU A 75 8.48 -3.01 15.68
C GLU A 75 8.38 -1.66 14.95
N THR A 76 9.38 -0.80 15.22
CA THR A 76 9.72 0.45 14.51
C THR A 76 8.67 1.55 14.44
N ASP A 77 8.99 2.70 15.05
CA ASP A 77 8.35 4.02 14.90
C ASP A 77 8.01 4.35 13.44
N ASP A 78 6.81 3.97 12.99
CA ASP A 78 6.27 4.43 11.72
C ASP A 78 4.82 4.87 11.94
N ASP A 79 4.63 6.16 12.22
CA ASP A 79 3.35 6.88 12.38
C ASP A 79 2.52 6.95 11.06
N ALA A 80 2.75 6.02 10.14
CA ALA A 80 2.19 6.02 8.81
C ALA A 80 1.15 4.90 8.62
N VAL A 81 -0.01 5.25 8.05
CA VAL A 81 -1.05 4.29 7.63
C VAL A 81 -0.57 3.54 6.38
N THR A 82 0.37 2.62 6.58
CA THR A 82 0.91 1.75 5.53
C THR A 82 0.31 0.36 5.60
N ASP A 83 -0.45 0.04 6.66
CA ASP A 83 -1.18 -1.21 6.80
C ASP A 83 -2.60 -1.14 7.33
N GLY A 84 -3.28 -2.29 7.26
CA GLY A 84 -4.68 -2.41 7.65
C GLY A 84 -4.91 -2.20 9.14
N VAL A 85 -3.94 -2.55 9.98
CA VAL A 85 -4.04 -2.35 11.44
C VAL A 85 -3.87 -0.87 11.77
N GLY A 86 -2.85 -0.22 11.19
CA GLY A 86 -2.64 1.22 11.25
C GLY A 86 -3.83 2.00 10.70
N ALA A 87 -4.45 1.55 9.60
CA ALA A 87 -5.66 2.17 9.06
C ALA A 87 -6.85 2.07 10.03
N MET A 88 -7.06 0.91 10.64
CA MET A 88 -8.11 0.74 11.65
C MET A 88 -7.87 1.60 12.89
N ARG A 89 -6.62 1.67 13.37
CA ARG A 89 -6.24 2.52 14.52
C ARG A 89 -6.44 4.00 14.21
N ALA A 90 -5.98 4.47 13.05
CA ALA A 90 -6.20 5.85 12.60
C ALA A 90 -7.70 6.15 12.49
N TYR A 91 -8.52 5.24 11.96
CA TYR A 91 -9.96 5.45 11.92
C TYR A 91 -10.59 5.52 13.32
N GLN A 92 -10.17 4.65 14.24
CA GLN A 92 -10.66 4.64 15.62
C GLN A 92 -10.28 5.91 16.37
N ASP A 93 -9.03 6.37 16.23
CA ASP A 93 -8.54 7.61 16.83
C ASP A 93 -9.27 8.84 16.25
N MET A 94 -9.56 8.86 14.94
CA MET A 94 -10.36 9.91 14.31
C MET A 94 -11.78 10.02 14.91
N LEU A 95 -12.37 8.91 15.35
CA LEU A 95 -13.72 8.87 15.93
C LEU A 95 -13.74 9.13 17.44
N TYR A 96 -12.78 8.57 18.17
CA TYR A 96 -12.84 8.48 19.64
C TYR A 96 -11.62 9.05 20.36
N GLY A 97 -10.54 9.33 19.64
CA GLY A 97 -9.26 9.79 20.15
C GLY A 97 -9.29 11.22 20.68
N GLU A 98 -8.13 11.66 21.17
CA GLU A 98 -7.94 13.00 21.75
C GLU A 98 -8.21 14.10 20.70
N HIS A 99 -7.87 13.82 19.44
CA HIS A 99 -8.03 14.75 18.32
C HIS A 99 -9.40 14.70 17.63
N LYS A 100 -10.41 13.99 18.16
CA LYS A 100 -11.73 13.86 17.52
C LYS A 100 -12.49 15.18 17.27
N ASN A 101 -12.13 16.22 18.01
CA ASN A 101 -12.68 17.57 17.86
C ASN A 101 -11.75 18.52 17.07
N ASP A 102 -10.54 18.08 16.75
CA ASP A 102 -9.60 18.81 15.90
C ASP A 102 -9.90 18.51 14.44
N LEU A 103 -10.56 19.46 13.77
CA LEU A 103 -10.93 19.34 12.37
C LEU A 103 -9.72 19.17 11.46
N ALA A 104 -8.60 19.86 11.75
CA ALA A 104 -7.40 19.81 10.93
C ALA A 104 -6.71 18.45 11.01
N MET A 105 -6.65 17.86 12.22
CA MET A 105 -6.13 16.50 12.40
C MET A 105 -7.01 15.47 11.72
N ARG A 106 -8.34 15.59 11.85
CA ARG A 106 -9.29 14.68 11.19
C ARG A 106 -9.22 14.72 9.68
N ASP A 107 -9.03 15.90 9.08
CA ASP A 107 -8.86 16.01 7.64
C ASP A 107 -7.56 15.34 7.17
N LYS A 108 -6.45 15.49 7.91
CA LYS A 108 -5.20 14.75 7.63
C LYS A 108 -5.34 13.23 7.72
N MET A 109 -6.05 12.74 8.73
CA MET A 109 -6.35 11.31 8.90
C MET A 109 -7.22 10.78 7.77
N ARG A 110 -8.28 11.53 7.42
CA ARG A 110 -9.15 11.23 6.28
C ARG A 110 -8.34 11.12 4.99
N ASP A 111 -7.49 12.09 4.71
CA ASP A 111 -6.67 12.11 3.50
C ASP A 111 -5.72 10.89 3.47
N SER A 112 -5.12 10.54 4.61
CA SER A 112 -4.24 9.38 4.72
C SER A 112 -5.00 8.05 4.46
N LEU A 113 -6.18 7.90 5.04
CA LEU A 113 -7.04 6.73 4.81
C LEU A 113 -7.54 6.66 3.36
N LEU A 114 -7.91 7.78 2.75
CA LEU A 114 -8.32 7.83 1.34
C LEU A 114 -7.19 7.42 0.41
N ARG A 115 -5.96 7.88 0.66
CA ARG A 115 -4.77 7.46 -0.09
C ARG A 115 -4.51 5.97 0.05
N TYR A 116 -4.61 5.43 1.26
CA TYR A 116 -4.47 3.98 1.51
C TYR A 116 -5.53 3.17 0.74
N CYS A 117 -6.81 3.55 0.85
CA CYS A 117 -7.90 2.89 0.12
C CYS A 117 -7.74 2.99 -1.41
N GLY A 118 -7.26 4.14 -1.90
CA GLY A 118 -6.95 4.35 -3.31
C GLY A 118 -5.86 3.39 -3.79
N LEU A 119 -4.78 3.24 -3.02
CA LEU A 119 -3.70 2.31 -3.34
C LEU A 119 -4.14 0.85 -3.28
N ASP A 120 -4.97 0.43 -2.31
CA ASP A 120 -5.51 -0.94 -2.27
C ASP A 120 -6.30 -1.26 -3.54
N THR A 121 -7.08 -0.30 -4.05
CA THR A 121 -7.81 -0.45 -5.31
C THR A 121 -6.85 -0.49 -6.51
N ALA A 122 -5.87 0.41 -6.56
CA ALA A 122 -4.87 0.43 -7.62
C ALA A 122 -4.05 -0.87 -7.64
N ALA A 123 -3.67 -1.39 -6.47
CA ALA A 123 -2.93 -2.65 -6.31
C ALA A 123 -3.64 -3.81 -7.00
N MET A 124 -4.95 -3.96 -6.79
CA MET A 124 -5.73 -5.01 -7.46
C MET A 124 -5.66 -4.90 -8.99
N VAL A 125 -5.76 -3.68 -9.53
CA VAL A 125 -5.74 -3.43 -10.98
C VAL A 125 -4.33 -3.63 -11.57
N ILE A 126 -3.29 -3.17 -10.87
CA ILE A 126 -1.88 -3.35 -11.26
C ILE A 126 -1.56 -4.84 -11.37
N ILE A 127 -1.88 -5.61 -10.33
CA ILE A 127 -1.63 -7.05 -10.27
C ILE A 127 -2.37 -7.75 -11.42
N TRP A 128 -3.66 -7.43 -11.61
CA TRP A 128 -4.46 -8.01 -12.68
C TRP A 128 -3.92 -7.69 -14.07
N LYS A 129 -3.55 -6.42 -14.32
CA LYS A 129 -3.00 -5.97 -15.62
C LYS A 129 -1.66 -6.66 -15.93
N HIS A 130 -0.82 -6.83 -14.92
CA HIS A 130 0.43 -7.58 -15.06
C HIS A 130 0.17 -9.05 -15.45
N TRP A 131 -0.74 -9.73 -14.75
CA TRP A 131 -1.09 -11.12 -15.07
C TRP A 131 -1.73 -11.27 -16.45
N GLN A 132 -2.58 -10.32 -16.87
CA GLN A 132 -3.20 -10.34 -18.20
C GLN A 132 -2.12 -10.30 -19.30
N ARG A 133 -1.16 -9.39 -19.16
CA ARG A 133 -0.02 -9.28 -20.09
C ARG A 133 0.83 -10.56 -20.10
N ALA A 134 1.12 -11.12 -18.93
CA ALA A 134 1.90 -12.36 -18.81
C ALA A 134 1.17 -13.57 -19.43
N ALA A 135 -0.16 -13.60 -19.37
CA ALA A 135 -0.99 -14.63 -19.98
C ALA A 135 -1.18 -14.46 -21.51
N GLY A 136 -0.56 -13.45 -22.12
CA GLY A 136 -0.63 -13.21 -23.57
C GLY A 136 -2.02 -12.80 -24.09
N ARG A 137 -2.83 -12.14 -23.24
CA ARG A 137 -4.16 -11.62 -23.61
C ARG A 137 -4.24 -10.11 -23.50
#